data_AF-A0A3D4JD71-F1
#
_entry.id   AF-A0A3D4JD71-F1
#
_cell.length_a   1.000
_cell.length_b   1.000
_cell.length_c   1.000
_cell.angle_alpha   90.00
_cell.angle_beta   90.00
_cell.angle_gamma   90.00
#
_symmetry.space_group_name_H-M   'P 1'
#
loop_
_entity.id
_entity.type
_entity.pdbx_description
1 polymer ?
#
loop_
_entity_poly.entity_id
_entity_poly.type
_entity_poly.pdbx_seq_one_letter_code
_entity_poly.pdbx_strand_id
1 'polypeptide(L)'
;MSHKNKQKTFFISSIIFLLLGCTQKPVDIVSPTQPNIILETPIPNRNPTPTITSQPQVAQEDTGYEGYYTGIVVITEYYTLLNNELLEEAYERLSISEQNENSLKEFIQLNEGVTSEIVTIKPLVIWQIEQGISPFIKDKEGRIGFVVELFNSQRGKHALFFSLVKESENWKIDVISENLITVMFETSTTPILDIGSVPDRSYYDSIVTIAKFHVLFNYSLYKNAHQLLSSFRRNPQNLDEFISDIQTFGIVKRQIISIRPFYEGTLQLQTFTTPVPSVRRMFYAELYVEGKGGWAGSVPNGLYGYYITTIFEQDKWKIYSVNTVGLP
;
A
#
# COMPACT_ATOMS: atom_id res chain seq x y z
N MET A 1 -19.22 52.66 -30.14
CA MET A 1 -18.39 52.63 -28.92
C MET A 1 -19.30 52.44 -27.73
N SER A 2 -19.26 51.26 -27.14
CA SER A 2 -20.19 50.75 -26.13
C SER A 2 -19.38 50.45 -24.87
N HIS A 3 -19.78 50.98 -23.72
CA HIS A 3 -19.59 50.31 -22.44
C HIS A 3 -20.71 50.75 -21.48
N LYS A 4 -21.71 49.87 -21.34
CA LYS A 4 -22.72 49.95 -20.28
C LYS A 4 -22.13 49.34 -19.01
N ASN A 5 -22.13 50.16 -17.96
CA ASN A 5 -22.12 49.75 -16.57
C ASN A 5 -23.21 48.70 -16.28
N LYS A 6 -22.87 47.64 -15.56
CA LYS A 6 -23.77 46.96 -14.62
C LYS A 6 -22.95 46.25 -13.54
N GLN A 7 -23.14 46.72 -12.30
CA GLN A 7 -22.77 46.06 -11.06
C GLN A 7 -23.22 44.59 -11.07
N LYS A 8 -22.34 43.69 -10.61
CA LYS A 8 -22.72 42.41 -10.04
C LYS A 8 -21.84 42.11 -8.82
N THR A 9 -22.53 42.15 -7.68
CA THR A 9 -22.28 41.53 -6.38
C THR A 9 -21.27 40.37 -6.40
N PHE A 10 -20.19 40.51 -5.61
CA PHE A 10 -19.29 39.42 -5.27
C PHE A 10 -19.96 38.53 -4.21
N PHE A 11 -20.30 37.29 -4.57
CA PHE A 11 -20.56 36.22 -3.61
C PHE A 11 -19.24 35.51 -3.32
N ILE A 12 -18.77 35.64 -2.08
CA ILE A 12 -17.69 34.82 -1.52
C ILE A 12 -18.29 33.45 -1.24
N SER A 13 -17.90 32.43 -1.99
CA SER A 13 -18.18 31.02 -1.68
C SER A 13 -16.86 30.34 -1.30
N SER A 14 -16.51 30.45 -0.04
CA SER A 14 -15.54 29.59 0.62
C SER A 14 -16.19 28.22 0.86
N ILE A 15 -15.67 27.16 0.24
CA ILE A 15 -15.98 25.78 0.66
C ILE A 15 -14.75 25.25 1.39
N ILE A 16 -14.80 25.45 2.71
CA ILE A 16 -14.04 24.74 3.73
C ILE A 16 -14.95 23.58 4.17
N PHE A 17 -14.53 22.33 3.95
CA PHE A 17 -15.19 21.17 4.56
C PHE A 17 -14.48 20.84 5.89
N LEU A 18 -15.03 21.36 6.99
CA LEU A 18 -14.86 20.82 8.34
C LEU A 18 -16.23 20.79 9.02
N LEU A 19 -16.61 19.59 9.46
CA LEU A 19 -17.47 19.26 10.61
C LEU A 19 -18.89 19.83 10.67
N LEU A 20 -19.90 18.96 10.54
CA LEU A 20 -21.14 19.04 11.32
C LEU A 20 -21.69 17.63 11.58
N GLY A 21 -21.40 17.10 12.78
CA GLY A 21 -22.24 16.12 13.43
C GLY A 21 -23.46 16.84 14.03
N CYS A 22 -24.65 16.34 13.74
CA CYS A 22 -25.89 16.86 14.30
C CYS A 22 -26.06 16.47 15.78
N THR A 23 -26.66 17.40 16.50
CA THR A 23 -27.08 17.38 17.89
C THR A 23 -28.16 16.32 18.18
N GLN A 24 -27.97 15.56 19.25
CA GLN A 24 -29.06 14.83 19.93
C GLN A 24 -29.57 15.67 21.11
N LYS A 25 -30.90 15.73 21.24
CA LYS A 25 -31.63 16.37 22.35
C LYS A 25 -31.27 15.74 23.71
N PRO A 26 -31.26 16.51 24.80
CA PRO A 26 -31.14 15.97 26.15
C PRO A 26 -32.43 15.28 26.59
N VAL A 27 -32.30 14.13 27.24
CA VAL A 27 -33.37 13.46 27.99
C VAL A 27 -33.19 13.83 29.45
N ASP A 28 -34.25 14.36 30.07
CA ASP A 28 -34.34 14.71 31.48
C ASP A 28 -34.15 13.48 32.38
N ILE A 29 -33.27 13.57 33.37
CA ILE A 29 -33.22 12.62 34.49
C ILE A 29 -33.41 13.39 35.79
N VAL A 30 -34.52 13.06 36.44
CA VAL A 30 -34.98 13.50 37.75
C VAL A 30 -34.08 12.90 38.83
N SER A 31 -33.60 13.73 39.76
CA SER A 31 -33.01 13.32 41.04
C SER A 31 -34.13 13.02 42.05
N PRO A 32 -33.99 11.98 42.88
CA PRO A 32 -34.02 12.28 44.32
C PRO A 32 -33.15 11.37 45.23
N THR A 33 -32.52 12.03 46.21
CA THR A 33 -32.33 11.68 47.64
C THR A 33 -31.43 10.50 48.08
N GLN A 34 -30.45 10.86 48.92
CA GLN A 34 -29.63 10.02 49.82
C GLN A 34 -30.45 9.57 51.06
N PRO A 35 -30.02 8.56 51.84
CA PRO A 35 -29.20 8.90 53.02
C PRO A 35 -28.09 7.90 53.41
N ASN A 36 -27.11 8.49 54.10
CA ASN A 36 -25.99 7.99 54.93
C ASN A 36 -26.11 6.60 55.58
N ILE A 37 -24.96 5.89 55.66
CA ILE A 37 -24.27 5.55 56.94
C ILE A 37 -22.74 5.61 56.73
N ILE A 38 -22.05 6.31 57.64
CA ILE A 38 -20.59 6.44 57.78
C ILE A 38 -20.14 5.44 58.87
N LEU A 39 -19.01 4.74 58.67
CA LEU A 39 -18.06 4.52 59.77
C LEU A 39 -16.63 4.35 59.23
N GLU A 40 -15.76 5.21 59.74
CA GLU A 40 -14.35 5.43 59.40
C GLU A 40 -13.42 4.36 59.97
N THR A 41 -12.25 4.18 59.37
CA THR A 41 -10.94 4.08 60.07
C THR A 41 -9.77 4.16 59.04
N PRO A 42 -8.56 4.59 59.43
CA PRO A 42 -7.77 5.59 58.70
C PRO A 42 -6.54 5.04 57.95
N ILE A 43 -6.06 5.86 57.01
CA ILE A 43 -4.92 5.69 56.10
C ILE A 43 -3.56 5.92 56.82
N PRO A 44 -2.47 5.27 56.38
CA PRO A 44 -1.28 6.03 55.96
C PRO A 44 -0.73 5.48 54.63
N ASN A 45 -0.87 6.19 53.50
CA ASN A 45 -0.04 7.28 52.96
C ASN A 45 1.03 6.76 51.98
N ARG A 46 0.72 6.99 50.70
CA ARG A 46 1.58 7.24 49.53
C ARG A 46 2.71 6.26 49.21
N ASN A 47 2.46 5.47 48.17
CA ASN A 47 3.42 5.29 47.07
C ASN A 47 2.76 5.78 45.77
N PRO A 48 3.48 6.51 44.90
CA PRO A 48 2.86 7.14 43.73
C PRO A 48 2.38 6.07 42.75
N THR A 49 1.09 6.11 42.41
CA THR A 49 0.56 5.46 41.21
C THR A 49 1.38 5.95 40.03
N PRO A 50 2.01 5.06 39.23
CA PRO A 50 2.59 5.50 37.97
C PRO A 50 1.43 5.98 37.10
N THR A 51 1.42 7.28 36.80
CA THR A 51 0.67 7.82 35.68
C THR A 51 1.18 7.09 34.44
N ILE A 52 0.49 6.03 34.01
CA ILE A 52 0.70 5.48 32.68
C ILE A 52 0.10 6.51 31.74
N THR A 53 0.95 7.43 31.29
CA THR A 53 0.72 8.17 30.07
C THR A 53 0.65 7.12 28.97
N SER A 54 -0.56 6.68 28.62
CA SER A 54 -0.80 5.83 27.46
C SER A 54 -0.61 6.69 26.21
N GLN A 55 0.65 6.99 25.93
CA GLN A 55 1.12 7.38 24.61
C GLN A 55 0.83 6.17 23.71
N PRO A 56 0.19 6.34 22.54
CA PRO A 56 -0.04 5.22 21.64
C PRO A 56 1.32 4.62 21.31
N GLN A 57 1.59 3.41 21.83
CA GLN A 57 2.77 2.66 21.46
C GLN A 57 2.64 2.40 19.97
N VAL A 58 3.57 2.99 19.22
CA VAL A 58 3.85 2.65 17.83
C VAL A 58 3.90 1.13 17.74
N ALA A 59 3.08 0.57 16.85
CA ALA A 59 3.02 -0.86 16.60
C ALA A 59 4.43 -1.44 16.54
N GLN A 60 4.68 -2.50 17.32
CA GLN A 60 5.93 -3.24 17.24
C GLN A 60 6.22 -3.57 15.77
N GLU A 61 7.43 -3.21 15.32
CA GLU A 61 7.94 -3.55 14.00
C GLU A 61 7.91 -5.07 13.81
N ASP A 62 6.99 -5.55 12.99
CA ASP A 62 7.01 -6.90 12.46
C ASP A 62 8.07 -6.95 11.35
N THR A 63 9.35 -7.01 11.77
CA THR A 63 10.55 -6.81 10.93
C THR A 63 10.84 -7.93 9.94
N GLY A 64 10.06 -9.02 9.92
CA GLY A 64 10.32 -10.18 9.07
C GLY A 64 9.72 -10.10 7.66
N TYR A 65 8.60 -9.39 7.47
CA TYR A 65 7.82 -9.44 6.23
C TYR A 65 7.92 -8.19 5.34
N GLU A 66 8.52 -7.11 5.84
CA GLU A 66 8.61 -5.84 5.11
C GLU A 66 9.32 -5.99 3.76
N GLY A 67 10.39 -6.79 3.71
CA GLY A 67 11.10 -7.12 2.47
C GLY A 67 10.17 -7.74 1.42
N TYR A 68 9.25 -8.62 1.83
CA TYR A 68 8.32 -9.27 0.91
C TYR A 68 7.28 -8.31 0.33
N TYR A 69 6.71 -7.40 1.14
CA TYR A 69 5.77 -6.41 0.63
C TYR A 69 6.45 -5.43 -0.33
N THR A 70 7.65 -4.97 0.01
CA THR A 70 8.45 -4.11 -0.88
C THR A 70 8.85 -4.84 -2.16
N GLY A 71 9.17 -6.12 -2.10
CA GLY A 71 9.48 -6.90 -3.29
C GLY A 71 8.27 -7.10 -4.23
N ILE A 72 7.05 -7.25 -3.69
CA ILE A 72 5.81 -7.25 -4.50
C ILE A 72 5.66 -5.92 -5.24
N VAL A 73 5.95 -4.80 -4.57
CA VAL A 73 5.95 -3.48 -5.21
C VAL A 73 6.94 -3.49 -6.36
N VAL A 74 8.22 -3.80 -6.14
CA VAL A 74 9.27 -3.79 -7.18
C VAL A 74 8.90 -4.62 -8.41
N ILE A 75 8.44 -5.86 -8.22
CA ILE A 75 8.02 -6.74 -9.33
C ILE A 75 6.81 -6.14 -10.06
N THR A 76 5.86 -5.57 -9.32
CA THR A 76 4.70 -4.90 -9.92
C THR A 76 5.12 -3.67 -10.73
N GLU A 77 6.07 -2.88 -10.24
CA GLU A 77 6.61 -1.72 -10.97
C GLU A 77 7.24 -2.18 -12.28
N TYR A 78 8.12 -3.19 -12.23
CA TYR A 78 8.77 -3.77 -13.41
C TYR A 78 7.76 -4.17 -14.50
N TYR A 79 6.76 -4.99 -14.18
CA TYR A 79 5.76 -5.41 -15.17
C TYR A 79 4.80 -4.29 -15.58
N THR A 80 4.53 -3.32 -14.71
CA THR A 80 3.71 -2.16 -15.09
C THR A 80 4.44 -1.30 -16.11
N LEU A 81 5.75 -1.10 -15.94
CA LEU A 81 6.59 -0.35 -16.87
C LEU A 81 6.70 -1.08 -18.22
N LEU A 82 7.01 -2.39 -18.20
CA LEU A 82 7.05 -3.22 -19.41
C LEU A 82 5.74 -3.14 -20.22
N ASN A 83 4.61 -3.34 -19.55
CA ASN A 83 3.30 -3.34 -20.22
C ASN A 83 2.86 -1.97 -20.78
N ASN A 84 3.58 -0.89 -20.45
CA ASN A 84 3.33 0.45 -20.97
C ASN A 84 4.52 0.97 -21.81
N GLU A 85 5.38 0.08 -22.31
CA GLU A 85 6.51 0.39 -23.20
C GLU A 85 7.57 1.33 -22.57
N LEU A 86 7.61 1.41 -21.25
CA LEU A 86 8.63 2.15 -20.48
C LEU A 86 9.82 1.23 -20.20
N LEU A 87 10.50 0.80 -21.27
CA LEU A 87 11.46 -0.30 -21.24
C LEU A 87 12.77 0.08 -20.54
N GLU A 88 13.22 1.33 -20.67
CA GLU A 88 14.43 1.81 -19.98
C GLU A 88 14.21 1.83 -18.46
N GLU A 89 13.05 2.32 -18.01
CA GLU A 89 12.72 2.37 -16.58
C GLU A 89 12.44 0.98 -16.01
N ALA A 90 11.90 0.05 -16.81
CA ALA A 90 11.79 -1.35 -16.43
C ALA A 90 13.18 -1.99 -16.26
N TYR A 91 14.10 -1.73 -17.19
CA TYR A 91 15.47 -2.21 -17.13
C TYR A 91 16.20 -1.70 -15.87
N GLU A 92 15.98 -0.45 -15.47
CA GLU A 92 16.52 0.09 -14.23
C GLU A 92 16.06 -0.65 -12.96
N ARG A 93 15.00 -1.49 -13.03
CA ARG A 93 14.55 -2.30 -11.88
C ARG A 93 15.33 -3.60 -11.72
N LEU A 94 16.10 -3.99 -12.74
CA LEU A 94 17.01 -5.12 -12.68
C LEU A 94 18.24 -4.77 -11.84
N SER A 95 18.86 -5.77 -11.23
CA SER A 95 20.12 -5.64 -10.47
C SER A 95 21.26 -5.26 -11.41
N ILE A 96 22.36 -4.74 -10.86
CA ILE A 96 23.55 -4.44 -11.66
C ILE A 96 24.09 -5.71 -12.32
N SER A 97 24.00 -6.86 -11.64
CA SER A 97 24.42 -8.15 -12.21
C SER A 97 23.62 -8.48 -13.46
N GLU A 98 22.30 -8.41 -13.38
CA GLU A 98 21.39 -8.72 -14.49
C GLU A 98 21.53 -7.71 -15.65
N GLN A 99 21.71 -6.42 -15.34
CA GLN A 99 21.98 -5.39 -16.35
C GLN A 99 23.33 -5.58 -17.05
N ASN A 100 24.31 -6.23 -16.41
CA ASN A 100 25.59 -6.53 -17.06
C ASN A 100 25.50 -7.77 -17.95
N GLU A 101 24.61 -8.71 -17.65
CA GLU A 101 24.40 -9.92 -18.45
C GLU A 101 23.59 -9.63 -19.73
N ASN A 102 22.59 -8.75 -19.64
CA ASN A 102 21.74 -8.38 -20.76
C ASN A 102 21.88 -6.87 -21.01
N SER A 103 22.48 -6.47 -22.14
CA SER A 103 22.59 -5.05 -22.44
C SER A 103 21.21 -4.40 -22.59
N LEU A 104 21.07 -3.11 -22.26
CA LEU A 104 19.81 -2.37 -22.44
C LEU A 104 19.22 -2.55 -23.86
N LYS A 105 20.07 -2.56 -24.88
CA LYS A 105 19.64 -2.75 -26.27
C LYS A 105 19.02 -4.14 -26.50
N GLU A 106 19.66 -5.19 -26.00
CA GLU A 106 19.12 -6.56 -26.10
C GLU A 106 17.84 -6.70 -25.28
N PHE A 107 17.81 -6.11 -24.09
CA PHE A 107 16.62 -6.07 -23.25
C PHE A 107 15.43 -5.43 -23.97
N ILE A 108 15.62 -4.27 -24.59
CA ILE A 108 14.58 -3.58 -25.37
C ILE A 108 14.11 -4.48 -26.51
N GLN A 109 15.04 -5.05 -27.28
CA GLN A 109 14.71 -5.91 -28.42
C GLN A 109 13.90 -7.15 -28.02
N LEU A 110 14.15 -7.72 -26.84
CA LEU A 110 13.45 -8.92 -26.35
C LEU A 110 12.06 -8.62 -25.78
N ASN A 111 11.84 -7.40 -25.29
CA ASN A 111 10.61 -7.05 -24.56
C ASN A 111 9.69 -6.10 -25.35
N GLU A 112 10.13 -5.55 -26.47
CA GLU A 112 9.30 -4.70 -27.33
C GLU A 112 8.05 -5.45 -27.82
N GLY A 113 6.87 -4.85 -27.59
CA GLY A 113 5.57 -5.43 -27.95
C GLY A 113 5.15 -6.64 -27.10
N VAL A 114 5.94 -7.04 -26.09
CA VAL A 114 5.59 -8.13 -25.19
C VAL A 114 4.77 -7.59 -24.03
N THR A 115 3.59 -8.16 -23.80
CA THR A 115 2.73 -7.84 -22.65
C THR A 115 2.49 -9.06 -21.79
N SER A 116 2.57 -8.88 -20.47
CA SER A 116 2.32 -9.92 -19.47
C SER A 116 1.57 -9.34 -18.29
N GLU A 117 0.32 -9.76 -18.08
CA GLU A 117 -0.49 -9.32 -16.95
C GLU A 117 -0.14 -10.14 -15.71
N ILE A 118 0.15 -9.47 -14.60
CA ILE A 118 0.29 -10.12 -13.29
C ILE A 118 -1.08 -10.67 -12.87
N VAL A 119 -1.15 -11.98 -12.68
CA VAL A 119 -2.30 -12.65 -12.08
C VAL A 119 -2.19 -12.63 -10.56
N THR A 120 -1.00 -12.92 -10.02
CA THR A 120 -0.68 -12.78 -8.59
C THR A 120 0.83 -12.81 -8.37
N ILE A 121 1.26 -12.29 -7.23
CA ILE A 121 2.65 -12.39 -6.74
C ILE A 121 2.57 -12.94 -5.32
N LYS A 122 3.38 -13.96 -5.03
CA LYS A 122 3.47 -14.54 -3.70
C LYS A 122 4.92 -14.63 -3.26
N PRO A 123 5.23 -14.38 -1.98
CA PRO A 123 6.50 -14.83 -1.42
C PRO A 123 6.68 -16.33 -1.66
N LEU A 124 7.88 -16.74 -2.07
CA LEU A 124 8.15 -18.13 -2.44
C LEU A 124 7.81 -19.10 -1.31
N VAL A 125 8.16 -18.73 -0.08
CA VAL A 125 7.88 -19.54 1.11
C VAL A 125 6.38 -19.78 1.31
N ILE A 126 5.54 -18.79 1.01
CA ILE A 126 4.08 -18.92 1.10
C ILE A 126 3.56 -19.86 0.01
N TRP A 127 4.04 -19.69 -1.22
CA TRP A 127 3.69 -20.60 -2.31
C TRP A 127 4.07 -22.05 -2.00
N GLN A 128 5.26 -22.30 -1.43
CA GLN A 128 5.70 -23.65 -1.04
C GLN A 128 4.75 -24.30 -0.01
N ILE A 129 4.38 -23.55 1.03
CA ILE A 129 3.43 -24.00 2.05
C ILE A 129 2.09 -24.38 1.41
N GLU A 130 1.56 -23.55 0.50
CA GLU A 130 0.31 -23.84 -0.22
C GLU A 130 0.40 -25.10 -1.10
N GLN A 131 1.59 -25.42 -1.64
CA GLN A 131 1.81 -26.65 -2.40
C GLN A 131 2.01 -27.89 -1.50
N GLY A 132 1.98 -27.75 -0.16
CA GLY A 132 2.32 -28.83 0.76
C GLY A 132 3.81 -29.22 0.71
N ILE A 133 4.66 -28.35 0.17
CA ILE A 133 6.10 -28.52 0.13
C ILE A 133 6.65 -27.90 1.42
N SER A 134 7.39 -28.66 2.21
CA SER A 134 8.08 -28.07 3.36
C SER A 134 8.97 -26.93 2.86
N PRO A 135 9.06 -25.79 3.54
CA PRO A 135 9.96 -24.72 3.14
C PRO A 135 11.42 -25.18 3.34
N PHE A 136 11.95 -25.88 2.34
CA PHE A 136 13.31 -26.42 2.30
C PHE A 136 14.32 -25.42 1.72
N ILE A 137 13.82 -24.32 1.16
CA ILE A 137 14.60 -23.29 0.50
C ILE A 137 14.58 -22.06 1.40
N LYS A 138 15.71 -21.79 2.06
CA LYS A 138 15.91 -20.49 2.68
C LYS A 138 16.26 -19.50 1.58
N ASP A 139 15.81 -18.27 1.77
CA ASP A 139 16.37 -17.13 1.09
C ASP A 139 17.91 -17.17 1.16
N LYS A 140 18.58 -17.13 -0.01
CA LYS A 140 20.04 -16.89 -0.05
C LYS A 140 20.32 -15.63 0.75
N GLU A 141 21.40 -15.58 1.52
CA GLU A 141 21.69 -14.43 2.37
C GLU A 141 21.62 -13.11 1.56
N GLY A 142 20.78 -12.17 2.01
CA GLY A 142 20.56 -10.88 1.34
C GLY A 142 19.60 -10.90 0.14
N ARG A 143 18.92 -12.02 -0.13
CA ARG A 143 17.93 -12.15 -1.21
C ARG A 143 16.56 -12.53 -0.68
N ILE A 144 15.52 -12.32 -1.48
CA ILE A 144 14.16 -12.77 -1.18
C ILE A 144 13.51 -13.36 -2.43
N GLY A 145 12.85 -14.51 -2.27
CA GLY A 145 12.22 -15.25 -3.37
C GLY A 145 10.73 -14.96 -3.56
N PHE A 146 10.26 -14.93 -4.81
CA PHE A 146 8.84 -14.84 -5.17
C PHE A 146 8.45 -15.82 -6.27
N VAL A 147 7.17 -16.18 -6.29
CA VAL A 147 6.49 -16.78 -7.43
C VAL A 147 5.54 -15.76 -8.02
N VAL A 148 5.64 -15.54 -9.32
CA VAL A 148 4.82 -14.61 -10.08
C VAL A 148 4.03 -15.40 -11.10
N GLU A 149 2.71 -15.43 -10.95
CA GLU A 149 1.82 -15.97 -11.99
C GLU A 149 1.50 -14.86 -12.99
N LEU A 150 1.77 -15.12 -14.26
CA LEU A 150 1.56 -14.20 -15.36
C LEU A 150 0.55 -14.78 -16.33
N PHE A 151 -0.17 -13.89 -17.02
CA PHE A 151 -0.97 -14.22 -18.19
C PHE A 151 -0.44 -13.45 -19.40
N ASN A 152 -0.15 -14.18 -20.46
CA ASN A 152 0.22 -13.63 -21.76
C ASN A 152 -0.71 -14.25 -22.82
N SER A 153 -1.17 -13.47 -23.80
CA SER A 153 -2.12 -13.95 -24.81
C SER A 153 -1.59 -15.10 -25.67
N GLN A 154 -0.27 -15.19 -25.86
CA GLN A 154 0.40 -16.22 -26.65
C GLN A 154 0.69 -17.49 -25.83
N ARG A 155 1.04 -17.35 -24.55
CA ARG A 155 1.47 -18.48 -23.68
C ARG A 155 0.40 -18.94 -22.68
N GLY A 156 -0.66 -18.17 -22.49
CA GLY A 156 -1.63 -18.38 -21.42
C GLY A 156 -1.04 -18.08 -20.03
N LYS A 157 -1.61 -18.72 -19.00
CA LYS A 157 -1.11 -18.62 -17.63
C LYS A 157 0.17 -19.43 -17.45
N HIS A 158 1.19 -18.81 -16.87
CA HIS A 158 2.47 -19.46 -16.54
C HIS A 158 3.06 -18.83 -15.27
N ALA A 159 3.96 -19.55 -14.60
CA ALA A 159 4.61 -19.09 -13.38
C ALA A 159 6.10 -18.84 -13.64
N LEU A 160 6.62 -17.75 -13.10
CA LEU A 160 8.04 -17.43 -13.06
C LEU A 160 8.49 -17.26 -11.60
N PHE A 161 9.73 -17.63 -11.34
CA PHE A 161 10.40 -17.49 -10.07
C PHE A 161 11.32 -16.27 -10.11
N PHE A 162 11.23 -15.44 -9.07
CA PHE A 162 11.98 -14.20 -8.94
C PHE A 162 12.86 -14.24 -7.70
N SER A 163 14.10 -13.74 -7.82
CA SER A 163 14.94 -13.37 -6.68
C SER A 163 15.14 -11.87 -6.71
N LEU A 164 14.94 -11.21 -5.58
CA LEU A 164 15.33 -9.81 -5.41
C LEU A 164 16.55 -9.72 -4.49
N VAL A 165 17.39 -8.71 -4.71
CA VAL A 165 18.57 -8.38 -3.92
C VAL A 165 18.52 -6.91 -3.52
N LYS A 166 19.06 -6.56 -2.35
CA LYS A 166 19.16 -5.17 -1.91
C LYS A 166 20.47 -4.54 -2.41
N GLU A 167 20.38 -3.52 -3.26
CA GLU A 167 21.51 -2.73 -3.77
C GLU A 167 21.33 -1.26 -3.38
N SER A 168 22.30 -0.67 -2.66
CA SER A 168 22.27 0.74 -2.26
C SER A 168 20.93 1.18 -1.68
N GLU A 169 20.45 0.42 -0.68
CA GLU A 169 19.15 0.57 -0.01
C GLU A 169 17.88 0.26 -0.83
N ASN A 170 18.00 -0.07 -2.12
CA ASN A 170 16.86 -0.38 -2.98
C ASN A 170 16.81 -1.86 -3.33
N TRP A 171 15.61 -2.44 -3.33
CA TRP A 171 15.41 -3.78 -3.84
C TRP A 171 15.41 -3.79 -5.38
N LYS A 172 16.14 -4.72 -5.97
CA LYS A 172 16.28 -4.91 -7.42
C LYS A 172 16.00 -6.36 -7.79
N ILE A 173 15.47 -6.59 -8.98
CA ILE A 173 15.23 -7.92 -9.52
C ILE A 173 16.55 -8.48 -10.00
N ASP A 174 17.01 -9.57 -9.40
CA ASP A 174 18.30 -10.16 -9.73
C ASP A 174 18.20 -11.40 -10.60
N VAL A 175 17.15 -12.20 -10.43
CA VAL A 175 16.96 -13.42 -11.24
C VAL A 175 15.49 -13.53 -11.61
N ILE A 176 15.23 -13.88 -12.87
CA ILE A 176 13.92 -14.27 -13.39
C ILE A 176 14.08 -15.64 -14.05
N SER A 177 13.33 -16.66 -13.61
CA SER A 177 13.47 -18.01 -14.18
C SER A 177 12.17 -18.80 -14.20
N GLU A 178 12.00 -19.65 -15.21
CA GLU A 178 10.99 -20.72 -15.20
C GLU A 178 11.39 -21.88 -14.26
N ASN A 179 12.66 -21.94 -13.84
CA ASN A 179 13.18 -22.99 -13.00
C ASN A 179 13.49 -22.49 -11.58
N LEU A 180 12.76 -23.01 -10.59
CA LEU A 180 12.93 -22.69 -9.17
C LEU A 180 14.38 -22.87 -8.68
N ILE A 181 15.04 -23.92 -9.17
CA ILE A 181 16.44 -24.28 -8.86
C ILE A 181 17.37 -23.10 -9.16
N THR A 182 17.16 -22.38 -10.27
CA THR A 182 18.03 -21.27 -10.67
C THR A 182 17.97 -20.10 -9.69
N VAL A 183 16.84 -19.92 -9.01
CA VAL A 183 16.56 -18.73 -8.20
C VAL A 183 17.15 -18.87 -6.79
N MET A 184 17.20 -20.09 -6.22
CA MET A 184 17.51 -20.27 -4.79
C MET A 184 18.33 -21.53 -4.51
N PHE A 185 19.46 -21.37 -3.81
CA PHE A 185 20.26 -22.48 -3.28
C PHE A 185 21.08 -22.04 -2.07
N GLU A 186 20.47 -22.14 -0.89
CA GLU A 186 21.17 -22.60 0.31
C GLU A 186 20.24 -23.59 1.03
N THR A 187 20.63 -24.86 1.08
CA THR A 187 19.91 -25.86 1.87
C THR A 187 20.26 -25.66 3.34
N SER A 188 19.35 -25.05 4.11
CA SER A 188 19.49 -25.00 5.56
C SER A 188 18.22 -25.52 6.23
N THR A 189 18.38 -26.24 7.33
CA THR A 189 17.29 -26.70 8.17
C THR A 189 16.66 -25.52 8.92
N THR A 190 15.48 -25.11 8.45
CA THR A 190 14.36 -24.39 9.13
C THR A 190 14.66 -23.22 10.09
N PRO A 191 13.99 -22.09 9.87
CA PRO A 191 13.08 -21.52 10.86
C PRO A 191 11.67 -22.06 10.62
N ILE A 192 11.00 -22.47 11.71
CA ILE A 192 9.57 -22.77 11.71
C ILE A 192 8.84 -21.44 11.53
N LEU A 193 8.28 -21.21 10.34
CA LEU A 193 7.28 -20.17 10.15
C LEU A 193 6.01 -20.61 10.89
N ASP A 194 5.50 -19.72 11.75
CA ASP A 194 4.20 -19.93 12.38
C ASP A 194 3.10 -19.83 11.31
N ILE A 195 2.66 -21.00 10.84
CA ILE A 195 1.68 -21.19 9.75
C ILE A 195 0.36 -20.45 10.03
N GLY A 196 0.07 -20.10 11.29
CA GLY A 196 -1.12 -19.35 11.70
C GLY A 196 -1.15 -17.87 11.29
N SER A 197 -0.08 -17.32 10.73
CA SER A 197 0.08 -15.87 10.45
C SER A 197 0.17 -15.48 8.97
N VAL A 198 0.03 -16.43 8.04
CA VAL A 198 0.14 -16.16 6.60
C VAL A 198 -0.99 -15.22 6.14
N PRO A 199 -0.68 -14.02 5.62
CA PRO A 199 -1.69 -13.14 5.03
C PRO A 199 -2.44 -13.85 3.91
N ASP A 200 -3.76 -13.71 3.89
CA ASP A 200 -4.60 -14.18 2.79
C ASP A 200 -4.12 -13.57 1.45
N ARG A 201 -4.15 -14.37 0.37
CA ARG A 201 -3.73 -14.00 -1.00
C ARG A 201 -4.25 -12.62 -1.44
N SER A 202 -5.47 -12.29 -1.03
CA SER A 202 -6.11 -10.99 -1.27
C SER A 202 -5.27 -9.77 -0.85
N TYR A 203 -4.40 -9.90 0.17
CA TYR A 203 -3.49 -8.83 0.56
C TYR A 203 -2.40 -8.60 -0.49
N TYR A 204 -1.81 -9.66 -1.03
CA TYR A 204 -0.80 -9.55 -2.07
C TYR A 204 -1.40 -8.96 -3.37
N ASP A 205 -2.57 -9.45 -3.80
CA ASP A 205 -3.25 -8.94 -4.99
C ASP A 205 -3.68 -7.46 -4.83
N SER A 206 -4.01 -7.05 -3.60
CA SER A 206 -4.28 -5.64 -3.28
C SER A 206 -3.01 -4.78 -3.35
N ILE A 207 -1.86 -5.27 -2.87
CA ILE A 207 -0.57 -4.55 -3.00
C ILE A 207 -0.20 -4.36 -4.47
N VAL A 208 -0.38 -5.39 -5.31
CA VAL A 208 -0.20 -5.27 -6.77
C VAL A 208 -1.07 -4.13 -7.33
N THR A 209 -2.35 -4.07 -6.93
CA THR A 209 -3.26 -3.01 -7.37
C THR A 209 -2.78 -1.61 -6.95
N ILE A 210 -2.34 -1.47 -5.70
CA ILE A 210 -1.84 -0.20 -5.14
C ILE A 210 -0.55 0.23 -5.84
N ALA A 211 0.41 -0.69 -5.99
CA ALA A 211 1.68 -0.44 -6.66
C ALA A 211 1.46 -0.03 -8.12
N LYS A 212 0.65 -0.78 -8.87
CA LYS A 212 0.30 -0.47 -10.26
C LYS A 212 -0.32 0.92 -10.39
N PHE A 213 -1.22 1.30 -9.50
CA PHE A 213 -1.81 2.64 -9.48
C PHE A 213 -0.74 3.73 -9.34
N HIS A 214 0.16 3.60 -8.37
CA HIS A 214 1.19 4.60 -8.11
C HIS A 214 2.23 4.71 -9.24
N VAL A 215 2.59 3.58 -9.87
CA VAL A 215 3.46 3.60 -11.07
C VAL A 215 2.76 4.34 -12.21
N LEU A 216 1.54 3.94 -12.56
CA LEU A 216 0.79 4.61 -13.64
C LEU A 216 0.59 6.10 -13.36
N PHE A 217 0.36 6.47 -12.10
CA PHE A 217 0.30 7.86 -11.66
C PHE A 217 1.60 8.62 -11.93
N ASN A 218 2.75 8.06 -11.53
CA ASN A 218 4.07 8.69 -11.66
C ASN A 218 4.47 8.95 -13.11
N TYR A 219 4.02 8.11 -14.03
CA TYR A 219 4.28 8.25 -15.47
C TYR A 219 3.15 8.98 -16.21
N SER A 220 2.27 9.68 -15.50
CA SER A 220 1.14 10.44 -16.07
C SER A 220 0.16 9.61 -16.92
N LEU A 221 0.10 8.29 -16.71
CA LEU A 221 -0.83 7.37 -17.35
C LEU A 221 -2.19 7.37 -16.64
N TYR A 222 -2.76 8.57 -16.47
CA TYR A 222 -3.88 8.84 -15.56
C TYR A 222 -5.15 8.06 -15.89
N LYS A 223 -5.42 7.80 -17.17
CA LYS A 223 -6.56 6.98 -17.59
C LYS A 223 -6.47 5.55 -17.02
N ASN A 224 -5.28 4.95 -17.10
CA ASN A 224 -5.06 3.58 -16.60
C ASN A 224 -5.03 3.56 -15.07
N ALA A 225 -4.45 4.58 -14.44
CA ALA A 225 -4.50 4.73 -12.98
C ALA A 225 -5.95 4.88 -12.47
N HIS A 226 -6.74 5.73 -13.13
CA HIS A 226 -8.14 5.98 -12.78
C HIS A 226 -8.99 4.71 -12.84
N GLN A 227 -8.75 3.83 -13.82
CA GLN A 227 -9.42 2.54 -13.92
C GLN A 227 -9.19 1.61 -12.72
N LEU A 228 -8.14 1.83 -11.91
CA LEU A 228 -7.87 1.05 -10.70
C LEU A 228 -8.62 1.58 -9.48
N LEU A 229 -9.29 2.73 -9.60
CA LEU A 229 -10.15 3.28 -8.56
C LEU A 229 -11.50 2.57 -8.57
N SER A 230 -12.09 2.39 -7.38
CA SER A 230 -13.41 1.81 -7.22
C SER A 230 -14.51 2.75 -7.72
N SER A 231 -15.63 2.21 -8.21
CA SER A 231 -16.83 3.01 -8.50
C SER A 231 -17.63 3.36 -7.23
N PHE A 232 -17.43 2.62 -6.14
CA PHE A 232 -18.15 2.77 -4.88
C PHE A 232 -17.57 3.82 -3.94
N ARG A 233 -16.53 4.57 -4.33
CA ARG A 233 -15.89 5.59 -3.49
C ARG A 233 -16.94 6.57 -2.96
N ARG A 234 -16.75 7.09 -1.75
CA ARG A 234 -17.66 8.10 -1.16
C ARG A 234 -17.87 9.31 -2.09
N ASN A 235 -16.85 9.66 -2.87
CA ASN A 235 -16.92 10.64 -3.95
C ASN A 235 -16.25 10.06 -5.21
N PRO A 236 -16.99 9.37 -6.09
CA PRO A 236 -16.44 8.84 -7.33
C PRO A 236 -16.12 9.99 -8.27
N GLN A 237 -14.83 10.20 -8.52
CA GLN A 237 -14.38 11.22 -9.48
C GLN A 237 -14.46 10.65 -10.88
N ASN A 238 -14.98 11.41 -11.83
CA ASN A 238 -14.76 11.09 -13.24
C ASN A 238 -13.30 11.36 -13.64
N LEU A 239 -12.91 10.94 -14.85
CA LEU A 239 -11.51 11.06 -15.29
C LEU A 239 -11.04 12.52 -15.36
N ASP A 240 -11.89 13.44 -15.82
CA ASP A 240 -11.55 14.85 -15.98
C ASP A 240 -11.34 15.53 -14.61
N GLU A 241 -12.21 15.24 -13.65
CA GLU A 241 -12.07 15.67 -12.26
C GLU A 241 -10.80 15.12 -11.62
N PHE A 242 -10.51 13.82 -11.82
CA PHE A 242 -9.29 13.19 -11.31
C PHE A 242 -8.02 13.87 -11.84
N ILE A 243 -7.97 14.18 -13.14
CA ILE A 243 -6.85 14.89 -13.75
C ILE A 243 -6.78 16.33 -13.27
N SER A 244 -7.92 17.02 -13.19
CA SER A 244 -8.01 18.40 -12.71
C SER A 244 -7.49 18.55 -11.29
N ASP A 245 -7.80 17.60 -10.40
CA ASP A 245 -7.31 17.61 -9.03
C ASP A 245 -5.78 17.47 -8.99
N ILE A 246 -5.21 16.52 -9.72
CA ILE A 246 -3.75 16.31 -9.77
C ILE A 246 -3.02 17.58 -10.23
N GLN A 247 -3.55 18.23 -11.27
CA GLN A 247 -3.01 19.49 -11.79
C GLN A 247 -3.14 20.63 -10.77
N THR A 248 -4.29 20.72 -10.09
CA THR A 248 -4.59 21.74 -9.08
C THR A 248 -3.66 21.61 -7.87
N PHE A 249 -3.45 20.40 -7.37
CA PHE A 249 -2.54 20.11 -6.26
C PHE A 249 -1.06 20.08 -6.69
N GLY A 250 -0.80 20.17 -7.99
CA GLY A 250 0.53 20.23 -8.58
C GLY A 250 1.38 19.00 -8.28
N ILE A 251 0.77 17.83 -8.07
CA ILE A 251 1.49 16.61 -7.71
C ILE A 251 2.22 16.07 -8.94
N VAL A 252 3.53 15.88 -8.82
CA VAL A 252 4.42 15.39 -9.88
C VAL A 252 4.84 13.94 -9.63
N LYS A 253 5.01 13.55 -8.36
CA LYS A 253 5.47 12.22 -7.98
C LYS A 253 4.75 11.72 -6.73
N ARG A 254 4.40 10.43 -6.72
CA ARG A 254 3.91 9.65 -5.57
C ARG A 254 4.52 8.25 -5.61
N GLN A 255 5.66 8.09 -4.96
CA GLN A 255 6.40 6.83 -4.91
C GLN A 255 6.10 6.08 -3.61
N ILE A 256 5.82 4.79 -3.71
CA ILE A 256 5.69 3.91 -2.53
C ILE A 256 7.09 3.66 -1.97
N ILE A 257 7.28 3.98 -0.69
CA ILE A 257 8.52 3.69 0.05
C ILE A 257 8.35 2.41 0.85
N SER A 258 7.24 2.29 1.56
CA SER A 258 6.87 1.08 2.30
C SER A 258 5.36 0.86 2.20
N ILE A 259 4.94 -0.40 2.28
CA ILE A 259 3.53 -0.77 2.38
C ILE A 259 3.40 -2.02 3.22
N ARG A 260 2.41 -2.04 4.13
CA ARG A 260 2.11 -3.19 4.96
C ARG A 260 0.61 -3.33 5.18
N PRO A 261 0.09 -4.57 5.28
CA PRO A 261 -1.25 -4.83 5.77
C PRO A 261 -1.53 -4.08 7.07
N PHE A 262 -2.72 -3.49 7.17
CA PHE A 262 -3.24 -2.89 8.38
C PHE A 262 -4.50 -3.65 8.81
N TYR A 263 -4.46 -4.28 9.98
CA TYR A 263 -5.57 -5.05 10.52
C TYR A 263 -6.32 -4.22 11.55
N GLU A 264 -7.61 -3.98 11.33
CA GLU A 264 -8.47 -3.04 12.07
C GLU A 264 -8.63 -3.40 13.57
N GLY A 265 -8.17 -4.59 14.00
CA GLY A 265 -8.13 -5.01 15.41
C GLY A 265 -6.82 -4.70 16.17
N THR A 266 -5.80 -4.12 15.53
CA THR A 266 -4.48 -3.90 16.16
C THR A 266 -4.47 -2.85 17.28
N LEU A 267 -5.58 -2.15 17.53
CA LEU A 267 -5.72 -1.21 18.65
C LEU A 267 -6.40 -1.82 19.90
N GLN A 268 -6.91 -3.06 19.86
CA GLN A 268 -7.39 -3.74 21.06
C GLN A 268 -7.12 -5.25 21.00
N LEU A 269 -6.22 -5.66 21.90
CA LEU A 269 -6.00 -7.01 22.43
C LEU A 269 -5.00 -7.92 21.71
N GLN A 270 -4.06 -8.41 22.55
CA GLN A 270 -3.27 -9.61 22.38
C GLN A 270 -4.19 -10.78 22.03
N THR A 271 -4.31 -11.12 20.75
CA THR A 271 -4.57 -12.45 20.18
C THR A 271 -4.87 -12.23 18.70
N PHE A 272 -4.19 -13.00 17.84
CA PHE A 272 -4.28 -13.02 16.38
C PHE A 272 -5.60 -12.44 15.83
N THR A 273 -5.51 -11.23 15.29
CA THR A 273 -6.66 -10.46 14.81
C THR A 273 -7.15 -11.03 13.49
N THR A 274 -8.35 -11.60 13.53
CA THR A 274 -9.12 -12.05 12.36
C THR A 274 -9.23 -10.96 11.28
N PRO A 275 -9.11 -11.32 9.98
CA PRO A 275 -9.20 -10.38 8.88
C PRO A 275 -10.60 -9.73 8.78
N VAL A 276 -10.61 -8.43 8.46
CA VAL A 276 -11.76 -7.61 8.03
C VAL A 276 -12.49 -8.31 6.86
N PRO A 277 -13.81 -8.14 6.67
CA PRO A 277 -14.63 -8.95 5.75
C PRO A 277 -13.99 -9.19 4.38
N SER A 278 -14.25 -10.36 3.79
CA SER A 278 -13.71 -10.89 2.51
C SER A 278 -13.65 -9.93 1.32
N VAL A 279 -14.31 -8.78 1.40
CA VAL A 279 -14.47 -7.79 0.33
C VAL A 279 -13.55 -6.57 0.51
N ARG A 280 -12.93 -6.34 1.67
CA ARG A 280 -12.13 -5.12 1.95
C ARG A 280 -10.77 -5.45 2.55
N ARG A 281 -9.73 -4.75 2.11
CA ARG A 281 -8.37 -4.81 2.70
C ARG A 281 -7.86 -3.42 3.00
N MET A 282 -7.07 -3.30 4.05
CA MET A 282 -6.52 -2.03 4.53
C MET A 282 -5.01 -2.15 4.64
N PHE A 283 -4.33 -1.04 4.36
CA PHE A 283 -2.89 -0.94 4.30
C PHE A 283 -2.45 0.37 4.93
N TYR A 284 -1.32 0.33 5.61
CA TYR A 284 -0.51 1.50 5.90
C TYR A 284 0.59 1.57 4.84
N ALA A 285 0.73 2.72 4.18
CA ALA A 285 1.78 2.95 3.20
C ALA A 285 2.48 4.28 3.47
N GLU A 286 3.80 4.29 3.32
CA GLU A 286 4.58 5.52 3.32
C GLU A 286 4.86 5.89 1.87
N LEU A 287 4.43 7.08 1.48
CA LEU A 287 4.62 7.59 0.13
C LEU A 287 5.52 8.82 0.17
N TYR A 288 6.54 8.83 -0.69
CA TYR A 288 7.24 10.06 -1.02
C TYR A 288 6.41 10.82 -2.06
N VAL A 289 6.00 12.03 -1.73
CA VAL A 289 5.22 12.91 -2.60
C VAL A 289 6.06 14.11 -2.98
N GLU A 290 6.04 14.46 -4.26
CA GLU A 290 6.66 15.66 -4.80
C GLU A 290 5.61 16.50 -5.51
N GLY A 291 5.50 17.77 -5.13
CA GLY A 291 4.64 18.76 -5.75
C GLY A 291 5.46 19.88 -6.39
N LYS A 292 4.86 20.61 -7.34
CA LYS A 292 5.55 21.71 -8.05
C LYS A 292 5.90 22.91 -7.17
N GLY A 293 5.36 23.00 -5.95
CA GLY A 293 5.54 24.14 -5.04
C GLY A 293 5.02 25.47 -5.60
N GLY A 294 4.50 26.35 -4.74
CA GLY A 294 4.26 27.75 -5.10
C GLY A 294 2.84 28.14 -5.52
N TRP A 295 1.86 27.24 -5.44
CA TRP A 295 0.43 27.60 -5.53
C TRP A 295 -0.25 27.24 -4.21
N ALA A 296 -1.16 28.09 -3.72
CA ALA A 296 -1.95 27.78 -2.54
C ALA A 296 -2.67 26.42 -2.74
N GLY A 297 -2.36 25.43 -1.90
CA GLY A 297 -2.87 24.07 -2.02
C GLY A 297 -1.87 23.04 -2.55
N SER A 298 -0.65 23.40 -2.96
CA SER A 298 0.35 22.41 -3.38
C SER A 298 0.75 21.48 -2.23
N VAL A 299 0.86 20.17 -2.49
CA VAL A 299 1.38 19.22 -1.51
C VAL A 299 2.88 19.49 -1.29
N PRO A 300 3.36 19.62 -0.03
CA PRO A 300 4.78 19.79 0.22
C PRO A 300 5.55 18.54 -0.20
N ASN A 301 6.81 18.73 -0.57
CA ASN A 301 7.70 17.60 -0.84
C ASN A 301 8.01 16.89 0.47
N GLY A 302 7.85 15.58 0.50
CA GLY A 302 8.13 14.82 1.72
C GLY A 302 7.59 13.41 1.74
N LEU A 303 7.93 12.72 2.82
CA LEU A 303 7.42 11.41 3.16
C LEU A 303 6.14 11.56 3.98
N TYR A 304 5.09 10.84 3.59
CA TYR A 304 3.78 10.89 4.25
C TYR A 304 3.21 9.49 4.45
N GLY A 305 2.62 9.27 5.62
CA GLY A 305 1.85 8.06 5.91
C GLY A 305 0.42 8.15 5.37
N TYR A 306 -0.06 7.07 4.75
CA TYR A 306 -1.41 6.94 4.23
C TYR A 306 -2.06 5.63 4.68
N TYR A 307 -3.34 5.71 5.01
CA TYR A 307 -4.22 4.55 5.05
C TYR A 307 -4.87 4.35 3.70
N ILE A 308 -4.56 3.22 3.07
CA ILE A 308 -5.11 2.82 1.78
C ILE A 308 -6.11 1.69 2.03
N THR A 309 -7.29 1.82 1.44
CA THR A 309 -8.32 0.78 1.48
C THR A 309 -8.59 0.30 0.07
N THR A 310 -8.52 -1.01 -0.14
CA THR A 310 -8.97 -1.67 -1.36
C THR A 310 -10.26 -2.43 -1.11
N ILE A 311 -11.05 -2.58 -2.16
CA ILE A 311 -12.22 -3.46 -2.17
C ILE A 311 -12.20 -4.38 -3.38
N PHE A 312 -12.82 -5.56 -3.25
CA PHE A 312 -13.01 -6.48 -4.36
C PHE A 312 -14.31 -6.14 -5.09
N GLU A 313 -14.19 -5.68 -6.34
CA GLU A 313 -15.27 -5.17 -7.18
C GLU A 313 -15.08 -5.68 -8.62
N GLN A 314 -16.13 -6.26 -9.21
CA GLN A 314 -16.10 -6.78 -10.60
C GLN A 314 -14.92 -7.74 -10.84
N ASP A 315 -14.76 -8.71 -9.94
CA ASP A 315 -13.70 -9.72 -9.96
C ASP A 315 -12.26 -9.15 -9.92
N LYS A 316 -12.09 -7.90 -9.48
CA LYS A 316 -10.79 -7.23 -9.36
C LYS A 316 -10.68 -6.44 -8.07
N TRP A 317 -9.47 -6.34 -7.52
CA TRP A 317 -9.19 -5.38 -6.46
C TRP A 317 -9.15 -3.96 -7.02
N LYS A 318 -9.75 -3.02 -6.30
CA LYS A 318 -9.82 -1.60 -6.65
C LYS A 318 -9.50 -0.74 -5.45
N ILE A 319 -8.90 0.43 -5.66
CA ILE A 319 -8.62 1.40 -4.61
C ILE A 319 -9.90 2.16 -4.27
N TYR A 320 -10.38 1.97 -3.05
CA TYR A 320 -11.56 2.62 -2.52
C TYR A 320 -11.23 3.98 -1.88
N SER A 321 -10.18 4.02 -1.05
CA SER A 321 -9.76 5.28 -0.42
C SER A 321 -8.26 5.32 -0.18
N VAL A 322 -7.73 6.54 -0.21
CA VAL A 322 -6.36 6.89 0.18
C VAL A 322 -6.49 8.08 1.11
N ASN A 323 -6.34 7.84 2.41
CA ASN A 323 -6.50 8.87 3.44
C ASN A 323 -5.13 9.15 4.05
N THR A 324 -4.78 10.42 4.24
CA THR A 324 -3.57 10.77 5.01
C THR A 324 -3.76 10.31 6.45
N VAL A 325 -2.69 9.80 7.05
CA VAL A 325 -2.62 9.72 8.51
C VAL A 325 -2.62 11.16 8.98
N GLY A 326 -3.59 11.55 9.84
CA GLY A 326 -3.57 12.89 10.41
C GLY A 326 -2.19 13.15 10.99
N LEU A 327 -1.53 14.21 10.53
CA LEU A 327 -0.37 14.71 11.25
C LEU A 327 -0.86 15.03 12.68
N PRO A 328 -0.19 14.52 13.73
CA PRO A 328 -0.59 14.79 15.10
C PRO A 328 -0.72 16.29 15.39
#